data_AF-A0A9X4SLC6-F1
#
_entry.id   AF-A0A9X4SLC6-F1
#
_cell.length_a   1.000
_cell.length_b   1.000
_cell.length_c   1.000
_cell.angle_alpha   90.00
_cell.angle_beta   90.00
_cell.angle_gamma   90.00
#
_symmetry.space_group_name_H-M   'P 1'
#
loop_
_entity.id
_entity.type
_entity.pdbx_description
1 polymer ?
#
loop_
_entity_poly.entity_id
_entity_poly.type
_entity_poly.pdbx_seq_one_letter_code
_entity_poly.pdbx_strand_id
1 'polypeptide(L)'
;MKIVTEKEKFSERLKIALAMLYSQPLKTSDIATRFNLRHPNEPVTQQAVHKWLNGLAIPSMDKIETLAKWLQVKPEWLRYGISDEQEQSALDEALFALIKPLSHAKKEALIKLVIAFSKESC
;
A
#
# COMPACT_ATOMS: atom_id res chain seq x y z
N MET A 1 -2.67 -20.54 14.93
CA MET A 1 -2.71 -19.08 14.67
C MET A 1 -1.52 -18.76 13.77
N LYS A 2 -1.75 -18.38 12.51
CA LYS A 2 -0.65 -18.10 11.57
C LYS A 2 -0.06 -16.72 11.90
N ILE A 3 1.20 -16.66 12.29
CA ILE A 3 1.90 -15.40 12.55
C ILE A 3 2.14 -14.73 11.19
N VAL A 4 1.57 -13.54 10.99
CA VAL A 4 1.75 -12.78 9.74
C VAL A 4 3.12 -12.13 9.74
N THR A 5 3.92 -12.45 8.71
CA THR A 5 5.28 -11.92 8.56
C THR A 5 5.28 -10.50 8.03
N GLU A 6 6.37 -9.74 8.27
CA GLU A 6 6.52 -8.39 7.71
C GLU A 6 6.44 -8.35 6.18
N LYS A 7 6.84 -9.44 5.52
CA LYS A 7 6.74 -9.57 4.06
C LYS A 7 5.29 -9.69 3.60
N GLU A 8 4.47 -10.46 4.33
CA GLU A 8 3.03 -10.57 4.07
C GLU A 8 2.33 -9.23 4.31
N LYS A 9 2.65 -8.52 5.40
CA LYS A 9 2.09 -7.17 5.66
C LYS A 9 2.46 -6.16 4.57
N PHE A 10 3.73 -6.15 4.13
CA PHE A 10 4.16 -5.30 3.01
C PHE A 10 3.37 -5.61 1.74
N SER A 11 3.21 -6.90 1.42
CA SER A 11 2.44 -7.37 0.27
C SER A 11 0.98 -6.86 0.32
N GLU A 12 0.33 -6.93 1.48
CA GLU A 12 -1.04 -6.44 1.65
C GLU A 12 -1.13 -4.93 1.41
N ARG A 13 -0.22 -4.15 1.99
CA ARG A 13 -0.16 -2.69 1.78
C ARG A 13 0.07 -2.33 0.31
N LEU A 14 0.97 -3.04 -0.36
CA LEU A 14 1.23 -2.84 -1.78
C LEU A 14 -0.02 -3.14 -2.65
N LYS A 15 -0.74 -4.23 -2.35
CA LYS A 15 -2.00 -4.56 -3.03
C LYS A 15 -3.07 -3.49 -2.82
N ILE A 16 -3.21 -3.01 -1.59
CA ILE A 16 -4.15 -1.95 -1.24
C ILE A 16 -3.82 -0.68 -2.05
N ALA A 17 -2.56 -0.25 -2.04
CA ALA A 17 -2.12 0.93 -2.77
C ALA A 17 -2.34 0.80 -4.29
N LEU A 18 -2.13 -0.39 -4.87
CA LEU A 18 -2.46 -0.64 -6.28
C LEU A 18 -3.97 -0.58 -6.56
N ALA A 19 -4.79 -1.17 -5.69
CA ALA A 19 -6.26 -1.14 -5.82
C ALA A 19 -6.84 0.27 -5.66
N MET A 20 -6.16 1.17 -4.94
CA MET A 20 -6.55 2.58 -4.84
C MET A 20 -6.37 3.34 -6.16
N LEU A 21 -5.39 2.97 -6.98
CA LEU A 21 -5.11 3.64 -8.26
C LEU A 21 -5.80 2.99 -9.46
N TYR A 22 -6.09 1.69 -9.38
CA TYR A 22 -6.60 0.90 -10.50
C TYR A 22 -7.87 0.16 -10.13
N SER A 23 -8.93 0.36 -10.92
CA SER A 23 -10.23 -0.33 -10.73
C SER A 23 -10.19 -1.82 -11.06
N GLN A 24 -9.14 -2.28 -11.76
CA GLN A 24 -8.93 -3.68 -12.12
C GLN A 24 -7.52 -4.13 -11.69
N PRO A 25 -7.33 -5.41 -11.29
CA PRO A 25 -6.03 -5.92 -10.91
C PRO A 25 -5.03 -5.82 -12.07
N LEU A 26 -3.86 -5.23 -11.82
CA LEU A 26 -2.79 -5.19 -12.80
C LEU A 26 -2.02 -6.52 -12.84
N LYS A 27 -1.56 -6.91 -14.04
CA LYS A 27 -0.63 -8.04 -14.17
C LYS A 27 0.73 -7.67 -13.61
N THR A 28 1.48 -8.67 -13.14
CA THR A 28 2.85 -8.47 -12.64
C THR A 28 3.78 -7.88 -13.70
N SER A 29 3.56 -8.18 -14.99
CA SER A 29 4.28 -7.60 -16.11
C SER A 29 4.04 -6.10 -16.23
N ASP A 30 2.78 -5.68 -16.10
CA ASP A 30 2.38 -4.28 -16.25
C ASP A 30 2.94 -3.43 -15.11
N ILE A 31 2.93 -3.98 -13.89
CA ILE A 31 3.52 -3.34 -12.71
C ILE A 31 5.03 -3.19 -12.89
N ALA A 32 5.73 -4.23 -13.35
CA ALA A 32 7.18 -4.18 -13.60
C ALA A 32 7.52 -3.10 -14.65
N THR A 33 6.81 -3.07 -15.77
CA THR A 33 6.98 -2.05 -16.81
C THR A 33 6.75 -0.64 -16.27
N ARG A 34 5.64 -0.42 -15.55
CA ARG A 34 5.32 0.89 -14.98
C ARG A 34 6.33 1.33 -13.92
N PHE A 35 6.82 0.41 -13.10
CA PHE A 35 7.88 0.67 -12.14
C PHE A 35 9.17 1.09 -12.85
N ASN A 36 9.62 0.31 -13.84
CA ASN A 36 10.88 0.54 -14.55
C ASN A 36 10.90 1.88 -15.29
N LEU A 37 9.76 2.33 -15.83
CA LEU A 37 9.64 3.65 -16.44
C LEU A 37 9.85 4.83 -15.46
N ARG A 38 9.80 4.57 -14.16
CA ARG A 38 9.89 5.58 -13.09
C ARG A 38 11.15 5.44 -12.25
N HIS A 39 11.85 4.31 -12.35
CA HIS A 39 13.00 4.02 -11.52
C HIS A 39 14.29 4.30 -12.31
N PRO A 40 15.17 5.20 -11.84
CA PRO A 40 16.39 5.54 -12.56
C PRO A 40 17.49 4.48 -12.44
N ASN A 41 17.42 3.60 -11.44
CA ASN A 41 18.44 2.58 -11.18
C ASN A 41 18.03 1.23 -11.79
N GLU A 42 18.53 0.14 -11.21
CA GLU A 42 18.34 -1.23 -11.71
C GLU A 42 16.86 -1.57 -11.95
N PRO A 43 16.52 -2.02 -13.18
CA PRO A 43 15.15 -2.41 -13.51
C PRO A 43 14.75 -3.68 -12.75
N VAL A 44 13.46 -3.81 -12.49
CA VAL A 44 12.91 -4.97 -11.78
C VAL A 44 12.24 -5.90 -12.78
N THR A 45 12.33 -7.20 -12.49
CA THR A 45 11.70 -8.24 -13.30
C THR A 45 10.25 -8.48 -12.85
N GLN A 46 9.45 -9.08 -13.73
CA GLN A 46 8.11 -9.57 -13.39
C GLN A 46 8.14 -10.53 -12.18
N GLN A 47 9.19 -11.35 -12.07
CA GLN A 47 9.36 -12.28 -10.95
C GLN A 47 9.62 -11.54 -9.63
N ALA A 48 10.36 -10.44 -9.64
CA ALA A 48 10.56 -9.60 -8.46
C ALA A 48 9.22 -9.03 -7.97
N VAL A 49 8.41 -8.48 -8.88
CA VAL A 49 7.07 -7.98 -8.55
C VAL A 49 6.16 -9.09 -8.00
N HIS A 50 6.20 -10.28 -8.61
CA HIS A 50 5.46 -11.44 -8.09
C HIS A 50 5.87 -11.77 -6.66
N LYS A 51 7.17 -11.74 -6.33
CA LYS A 51 7.65 -11.98 -4.96
C LYS A 51 7.14 -10.91 -3.99
N TRP A 52 7.06 -9.65 -4.42
CA TRP A 52 6.53 -8.56 -3.59
C TRP A 52 5.04 -8.73 -3.30
N LEU A 53 4.23 -9.03 -4.32
CA LEU A 53 2.77 -9.21 -4.17
C LEU A 53 2.36 -10.51 -3.47
N ASN A 54 3.28 -11.45 -3.28
CA ASN A 54 3.00 -12.69 -2.56
C ASN A 54 3.71 -12.76 -1.20
N GLY A 55 4.30 -11.65 -0.74
CA GLY A 55 4.98 -11.60 0.56
C GLY A 55 6.21 -12.51 0.64
N LEU A 56 6.85 -12.79 -0.49
CA LEU A 56 8.06 -13.63 -0.55
C LEU A 56 9.34 -12.79 -0.36
N ALA A 57 9.30 -11.51 -0.75
CA ALA A 57 10.41 -10.58 -0.63
C ALA A 57 9.92 -9.15 -0.37
N ILE A 58 10.78 -8.35 0.26
CA ILE A 58 10.60 -6.91 0.41
C ILE A 58 11.70 -6.25 -0.44
N PRO A 59 11.37 -5.27 -1.29
CA PRO A 59 12.37 -4.56 -2.08
C PRO A 59 13.32 -3.71 -1.21
N SER A 60 14.42 -3.27 -1.82
CA SER A 60 15.33 -2.29 -1.24
C SER A 60 14.65 -0.91 -1.07
N MET A 61 15.20 -0.06 -0.21
CA MET A 61 14.57 1.23 0.13
C MET A 61 14.39 2.16 -1.08
N ASP A 62 15.35 2.21 -2.01
CA ASP A 62 15.26 2.99 -3.26
C ASP A 62 14.04 2.60 -4.13
N LYS A 63 13.73 1.29 -4.17
CA LYS A 63 12.58 0.77 -4.89
C LYS A 63 11.28 1.07 -4.14
N ILE A 64 11.31 1.04 -2.81
CA ILE A 64 10.16 1.43 -1.98
C ILE A 64 9.82 2.90 -2.16
N GLU A 65 10.81 3.80 -2.18
CA GLU A 65 10.59 5.22 -2.45
C GLU A 65 9.95 5.44 -3.83
N THR A 66 10.43 4.70 -4.84
CA THR A 66 9.86 4.77 -6.19
C THR A 66 8.42 4.25 -6.23
N LEU A 67 8.12 3.14 -5.56
CA LEU A 67 6.76 2.61 -5.42
C LEU A 67 5.86 3.60 -4.67
N ALA A 68 6.33 4.15 -3.55
CA ALA A 68 5.59 5.08 -2.73
C ALA A 68 5.24 6.36 -3.50
N LYS A 69 6.21 6.93 -4.23
CA LYS A 69 6.00 8.08 -5.11
C LYS A 69 5.00 7.77 -6.23
N TRP A 70 5.11 6.61 -6.86
CA TRP A 70 4.18 6.20 -7.92
C TRP A 70 2.75 6.01 -7.39
N LEU A 71 2.61 5.37 -6.23
CA LEU A 71 1.33 5.02 -5.61
C LEU A 71 0.76 6.15 -4.74
N GLN A 72 1.44 7.28 -4.64
CA GLN A 72 1.06 8.44 -3.84
C GLN A 72 0.82 8.11 -2.34
N VAL A 73 1.69 7.27 -1.77
CA VAL A 73 1.69 6.91 -0.34
C VAL A 73 3.02 7.23 0.32
N LYS A 74 3.08 7.25 1.65
CA LYS A 74 4.34 7.45 2.39
C LYS A 74 5.23 6.19 2.30
N PRO A 75 6.56 6.31 2.04
CA PRO A 75 7.48 5.17 2.02
C PRO A 75 7.47 4.34 3.30
N GLU A 76 7.40 5.00 4.45
CA GLU A 76 7.38 4.42 5.78
C GLU A 76 6.09 3.61 5.99
N TRP A 77 4.96 4.18 5.57
CA TRP A 77 3.68 3.48 5.58
C TRP A 77 3.74 2.22 4.71
N LEU A 78 4.30 2.31 3.50
CA LEU A 78 4.40 1.16 2.61
C LEU A 78 5.31 0.06 3.21
N ARG A 79 6.46 0.45 3.79
CA ARG A 79 7.45 -0.47 4.36
C ARG A 79 7.02 -1.11 5.67
N TYR A 80 6.56 -0.31 6.62
CA TYR A 80 6.35 -0.71 8.02
C TYR A 80 4.86 -0.69 8.40
N GLY A 81 4.06 0.15 7.75
CA GLY A 81 2.67 0.40 8.11
C GLY A 81 2.54 1.63 8.98
N ILE A 82 1.40 1.76 9.65
CA ILE A 82 1.17 2.79 10.65
C ILE A 82 1.79 2.26 11.94
N SER A 83 2.81 2.94 12.47
CA SER A 83 3.33 2.66 13.81
C SER A 83 2.33 3.24 14.81
N ASP A 84 1.94 2.48 15.83
CA ASP A 84 1.08 2.91 16.97
C ASP A 84 1.67 4.07 17.80
N GLU A 85 2.85 4.60 17.42
CA GLU A 85 3.58 5.64 18.15
C GLU A 85 3.08 7.06 17.87
N GLN A 86 2.13 7.26 16.96
CA GLN A 86 1.43 8.54 16.85
C GLN A 86 0.25 8.51 17.81
N GLU A 87 0.26 9.42 18.80
CA GLU A 87 -0.78 9.62 19.82
C GLU A 87 -2.13 9.07 19.37
N GLN A 88 -2.53 7.93 19.95
CA GLN A 88 -3.87 7.40 19.79
C GLN A 88 -4.81 8.44 20.39
N SER A 89 -5.29 9.37 19.57
CA SER A 89 -6.27 10.33 20.01
C SER A 89 -7.55 9.56 20.32
N ALA A 90 -8.38 10.09 21.21
CA ALA A 90 -9.71 9.51 21.46
C ALA A 90 -10.53 9.36 20.15
N LEU A 91 -10.21 10.14 19.12
CA LEU A 91 -10.78 10.01 17.78
C LEU A 91 -10.27 8.77 17.05
N ASP A 92 -8.99 8.41 17.15
CA ASP A 92 -8.42 7.22 16.51
C ASP A 92 -9.00 5.93 17.10
N GLU A 93 -9.17 5.87 18.42
CA GLU A 93 -9.84 4.75 19.09
C GLU A 93 -11.30 4.61 18.66
N ALA A 94 -12.04 5.72 18.66
CA ALA A 94 -13.43 5.74 18.21
C ALA A 94 -13.55 5.36 16.72
N LEU A 95 -12.66 5.87 15.88
CA LEU A 95 -12.61 5.57 14.45
C LEU A 95 -12.31 4.09 14.22
N PHE A 96 -11.35 3.52 14.93
CA PHE A 96 -11.03 2.09 14.84
C PHE A 96 -12.22 1.23 15.28
N ALA A 97 -12.87 1.57 16.40
CA ALA A 97 -14.05 0.87 16.89
C ALA A 97 -15.22 0.90 15.90
N LEU A 98 -15.45 2.05 15.25
CA LEU A 98 -16.54 2.22 14.27
C LEU A 98 -16.24 1.57 12.92
N ILE A 99 -14.99 1.61 12.46
CA ILE A 99 -14.60 1.07 11.15
C ILE A 99 -14.40 -0.43 11.19
N LYS A 100 -13.87 -1.00 12.28
CA LYS A 100 -13.58 -2.43 12.41
C LYS A 100 -14.75 -3.36 12.02
N PRO A 101 -16.00 -3.14 12.47
CA PRO A 101 -17.13 -4.01 12.13
C PRO A 101 -17.73 -3.78 10.73
N LEU A 102 -17.28 -2.76 9.98
CA LEU A 102 -17.84 -2.48 8.66
C LEU A 102 -17.53 -3.58 7.63
N SER A 103 -18.46 -3.78 6.69
CA SER A 103 -18.26 -4.68 5.55
C SER A 103 -17.16 -4.15 4.62
N HIS A 104 -16.59 -5.06 3.80
CA HIS A 104 -15.55 -4.71 2.84
C HIS A 104 -15.96 -3.55 1.92
N ALA A 105 -17.16 -3.60 1.35
CA ALA A 105 -17.68 -2.56 0.47
C ALA A 105 -17.78 -1.19 1.17
N LYS A 106 -18.20 -1.16 2.44
CA LYS A 106 -18.29 0.09 3.23
C LYS A 106 -16.90 0.66 3.53
N LYS A 107 -15.94 -0.20 3.91
CA LYS A 107 -14.55 0.21 4.13
C LYS A 107 -13.92 0.77 2.85
N GLU A 108 -14.18 0.14 1.71
CA GLU A 108 -13.71 0.62 0.41
C GLU A 108 -14.28 2.01 0.06
N ALA A 109 -15.58 2.24 0.33
CA ALA A 109 -16.21 3.54 0.12
C ALA A 109 -15.59 4.64 1.01
N LEU A 110 -15.34 4.33 2.29
CA LEU A 110 -14.66 5.25 3.21
C LEU A 110 -13.25 5.60 2.75
N ILE A 111 -12.48 4.62 2.26
CA ILE A 111 -11.15 4.86 1.70
C ILE A 111 -11.23 5.81 0.51
N LYS A 112 -12.15 5.57 -0.44
CA LYS A 112 -12.34 6.46 -1.60
C LYS A 112 -12.69 7.88 -1.19
N LEU A 113 -13.54 8.04 -0.17
CA LEU A 113 -13.93 9.33 0.38
C LEU A 113 -12.73 10.08 0.99
N VAL A 114 -11.95 9.43 1.85
CA VAL A 114 -10.76 10.04 2.49
C VAL A 114 -9.70 10.45 1.45
N ILE A 115 -9.53 9.63 0.41
CA ILE A 115 -8.62 9.94 -0.71
C ILE A 115 -9.11 11.19 -1.47
N ALA A 116 -10.43 11.33 -1.68
CA ALA A 116 -10.98 12.51 -2.34
C ALA A 116 -10.66 13.79 -1.55
N PHE A 117 -10.91 13.78 -0.24
CA PHE A 117 -10.58 14.93 0.63
C PHE A 117 -9.09 15.29 0.63
N SER A 118 -8.22 14.29 0.54
CA SER A 118 -6.76 14.51 0.51
C SER A 118 -6.26 15.12 -0.81
N LYS A 119 -7.06 15.06 -1.89
CA LYS A 119 -6.69 15.60 -3.21
C LYS A 119 -7.15 17.04 -3.45
N GLU A 120 -8.10 17.54 -2.67
CA GLU A 120 -8.67 18.89 -2.83
C GLU A 120 -7.81 19.99 -2.17
N SER A 121 -6.74 19.62 -1.47
CA SER A 121 -5.73 20.56 -0.98
C SER A 121 -4.66 20.81 -2.05
N CYS A 122 -5.02 21.51 -3.13
CA CYS A 122 -4.09 22.10 -4.10
C CYS A 122 -4.78 23.30 -4.78
#